data_AF-A0A352V9S4-F1
#
_entry.id   AF-A0A352V9S4-F1
#
_cell.length_a   1.000
_cell.length_b   1.000
_cell.length_c   1.000
_cell.angle_alpha   90.00
_cell.angle_beta   90.00
_cell.angle_gamma   90.00
#
_symmetry.space_group_name_H-M   'P 1'
#
loop_
_entity.id
_entity.type
_entity.pdbx_description
1 polymer ?
#
loop_
_entity_poly.entity_id
_entity_poly.type
_entity_poly.pdbx_seq_one_letter_code
_entity_poly.pdbx_strand_id
1 'polypeptide(L)'
;MFILNFKKPGSGRVFLLCSITHIISKVFYIFVKIFIMVIYNNAGLYIEESTTIEGKIAAIEAIITALQVTAASAAGCDNITEYSLDDGQSKIRTVYRGVSQIIASINNFEKLKQMYINKLNGRVVRLVDSKSFIH
;
A
#
# COMPACT_ATOMS: atom_id res chain seq x y z
N MET A 1 15.01 25.79 -17.66
CA MET A 1 15.88 25.30 -18.75
C MET A 1 17.32 25.35 -18.25
N PHE A 2 17.84 24.26 -17.71
CA PHE A 2 19.20 24.21 -17.17
C PHE A 2 20.18 23.88 -18.31
N ILE A 3 20.96 24.87 -18.75
CA ILE A 3 22.00 24.70 -19.76
C ILE A 3 23.29 24.31 -19.03
N LEU A 4 23.65 23.03 -19.08
CA LEU A 4 24.92 22.54 -18.56
C LEU A 4 26.01 22.71 -19.64
N ASN A 5 26.93 23.64 -19.41
CA ASN A 5 28.12 23.85 -20.25
C ASN A 5 29.22 22.85 -19.86
N PHE A 6 29.47 21.85 -20.71
CA PHE A 6 30.58 20.91 -20.54
C PHE A 6 31.82 21.40 -21.32
N LYS A 7 32.84 21.85 -20.59
CA LYS A 7 34.18 22.18 -21.10
C LYS A 7 34.96 20.87 -21.31
N LYS A 8 35.40 20.57 -22.54
CA LYS A 8 36.19 19.36 -22.87
C LYS A 8 37.62 19.47 -22.34
N PRO A 9 38.12 18.52 -21.52
CA PRO A 9 39.55 18.33 -21.33
C PRO A 9 40.10 17.22 -22.24
N GLY A 10 41.38 17.35 -22.58
CA GLY A 10 42.11 16.54 -23.56
C GLY A 10 42.21 15.05 -23.25
N SER A 11 42.64 14.34 -24.30
CA SER A 11 42.81 12.90 -24.43
C SER A 11 43.45 12.22 -23.22
N GLY A 12 42.65 11.41 -22.52
CA GLY A 12 43.13 10.46 -21.54
C GLY A 12 41.97 9.73 -20.85
N ARG A 13 41.88 8.42 -21.07
CA ARG A 13 40.99 7.43 -20.41
C ARG A 13 39.53 7.39 -20.92
N VAL A 14 39.28 6.44 -21.82
CA VAL A 14 37.95 6.03 -22.33
C VAL A 14 37.19 5.11 -21.33
N PHE A 15 37.59 5.07 -20.05
CA PHE A 15 37.05 4.11 -19.08
C PHE A 15 35.84 4.61 -18.26
N LEU A 16 35.34 5.84 -18.50
CA LEU A 16 34.25 6.43 -17.70
C LEU A 16 32.88 6.49 -18.38
N LEU A 17 32.77 6.20 -19.68
CA LEU A 17 31.50 6.32 -20.41
C LEU A 17 30.53 5.14 -20.14
N CYS A 18 31.06 3.96 -19.78
CA CYS A 18 30.23 2.76 -19.53
C CYS A 18 29.49 2.80 -18.18
N SER A 19 30.05 3.46 -17.14
CA SER A 19 29.36 3.58 -15.84
C SER A 19 28.23 4.63 -15.85
N ILE A 20 28.36 5.68 -16.66
CA ILE A 20 27.38 6.77 -16.72
C ILE A 20 26.09 6.32 -17.40
N THR A 21 26.16 5.51 -18.46
CA THR A 21 24.96 4.98 -19.14
C THR A 21 24.14 4.06 -18.24
N HIS A 22 24.80 3.30 -17.36
CA HIS A 22 24.12 2.39 -16.43
C HIS A 22 23.41 3.13 -15.29
N ILE A 23 24.01 4.23 -14.79
CA ILE A 23 23.38 5.11 -13.80
C ILE A 23 22.19 5.85 -14.43
N ILE A 24 22.35 6.40 -15.64
CA ILE A 24 21.25 7.08 -16.35
C ILE A 24 20.09 6.11 -16.64
N SER A 25 20.38 4.86 -17.03
CA SER A 25 19.35 3.84 -17.27
C SER A 25 18.59 3.48 -16.00
N LYS A 26 19.25 3.32 -14.85
CA LYS A 26 18.57 3.04 -13.56
C LYS A 26 17.73 4.22 -13.09
N VAL A 27 18.25 5.46 -13.20
CA VAL A 27 17.50 6.66 -12.84
C VAL A 27 16.30 6.86 -13.76
N PHE A 28 16.45 6.61 -15.06
CA PHE A 28 15.34 6.69 -16.03
C PHE A 28 14.28 5.63 -15.75
N TYR A 29 14.68 4.38 -15.43
CA TYR A 29 13.74 3.32 -15.10
C TYR A 29 12.98 3.59 -13.79
N ILE A 30 13.66 4.16 -12.78
CA ILE A 30 13.02 4.64 -11.54
C ILE A 30 12.02 5.75 -11.86
N PHE A 31 12.39 6.71 -12.71
CA PHE A 31 11.53 7.84 -13.07
C PHE A 31 10.30 7.44 -13.91
N VAL A 32 10.46 6.51 -14.85
CA VAL A 32 9.36 5.99 -15.67
C VAL A 32 8.41 5.11 -14.85
N LYS A 33 8.93 4.30 -13.92
CA LYS A 33 8.11 3.49 -13.01
C LYS A 33 7.27 4.33 -12.04
N ILE A 34 7.69 5.57 -11.75
CA ILE A 34 6.98 6.50 -10.86
C ILE A 34 5.68 7.08 -11.44
N PHE A 35 5.44 7.01 -12.76
CA PHE A 35 4.31 7.73 -13.39
C PHE A 35 3.14 6.88 -13.90
N ILE A 36 3.18 5.55 -13.77
CA ILE A 36 2.03 4.73 -14.13
C ILE A 36 1.08 4.71 -12.92
N MET A 37 0.00 5.49 -13.01
CA MET A 37 -1.09 5.43 -12.04
C MET A 37 -1.85 4.11 -12.23
N VAL A 38 -1.77 3.22 -11.25
CA VAL A 38 -2.45 1.92 -11.31
C VAL A 38 -3.87 2.07 -10.75
N ILE A 39 -4.86 1.57 -11.49
CA ILE A 39 -6.26 1.56 -11.04
C ILE A 39 -6.61 0.14 -10.62
N TYR A 40 -7.02 0.00 -9.37
CA TYR A 40 -7.47 -1.26 -8.81
C TYR A 40 -8.99 -1.27 -8.65
N ASN A 41 -9.61 -2.31 -9.21
CA ASN A 41 -11.05 -2.55 -9.09
C ASN A 41 -11.44 -3.21 -7.76
N ASN A 42 -10.46 -3.65 -6.97
CA ASN A 42 -10.67 -4.37 -5.72
C ASN A 42 -9.54 -4.08 -4.73
N ALA A 43 -9.90 -3.86 -3.46
CA ALA A 43 -8.97 -3.69 -2.35
C ALA A 43 -8.03 -4.89 -2.13
N GLY A 44 -8.45 -6.11 -2.49
CA GLY A 44 -7.62 -7.32 -2.37
C GLY A 44 -6.34 -7.25 -3.21
N LEU A 45 -6.43 -6.74 -4.45
CA LEU A 45 -5.28 -6.62 -5.35
C LEU A 45 -4.24 -5.63 -4.82
N TYR A 46 -4.70 -4.55 -4.18
CA TYR A 46 -3.82 -3.57 -3.54
C TYR A 46 -3.05 -4.17 -2.35
N ILE A 47 -3.69 -5.04 -1.57
CA ILE A 47 -3.02 -5.75 -0.46
C ILE A 47 -2.01 -6.76 -0.99
N GLU A 48 -2.27 -7.40 -2.13
CA GLU A 48 -1.38 -8.38 -2.74
C GLU A 48 -0.12 -7.76 -3.36
N GLU A 49 -0.18 -6.50 -3.81
CA GLU A 49 0.99 -5.76 -4.32
C GLU A 49 2.08 -5.59 -3.26
N SER A 50 1.69 -5.47 -1.99
CA SER A 50 2.64 -5.34 -0.89
C SER A 50 3.40 -6.65 -0.66
N THR A 51 4.72 -6.62 -0.84
CA THR A 51 5.58 -7.80 -0.68
C THR A 51 5.88 -8.15 0.77
N THR A 52 5.89 -7.15 1.67
CA THR A 52 6.17 -7.33 3.10
C THR A 52 4.89 -7.45 3.91
N ILE A 53 4.92 -8.21 5.02
CA ILE A 53 3.77 -8.35 5.92
C ILE A 53 3.40 -7.00 6.54
N GLU A 54 4.41 -6.19 6.91
CA GLU A 54 4.22 -4.83 7.41
C GLU A 54 3.53 -3.93 6.37
N GLY A 55 3.94 -4.02 5.10
CA GLY A 55 3.29 -3.30 4.01
C GLY A 55 1.83 -3.70 3.84
N LYS A 56 1.52 -5.00 3.97
CA LYS A 56 0.13 -5.48 3.96
C LYS A 56 -0.70 -4.92 5.11
N ILE A 57 -0.12 -4.83 6.32
CA ILE A 57 -0.79 -4.24 7.48
C ILE A 57 -1.07 -2.76 7.22
N ALA A 58 -0.07 -2.01 6.76
CA ALA A 58 -0.22 -0.58 6.43
C ALA A 58 -1.28 -0.34 5.36
N ALA A 59 -1.29 -1.15 4.29
CA ALA A 59 -2.31 -1.09 3.24
C ALA A 59 -3.74 -1.33 3.77
N ILE A 60 -3.90 -2.31 4.67
CA ILE A 60 -5.19 -2.59 5.32
C ILE A 60 -5.62 -1.43 6.22
N GLU A 61 -4.70 -0.82 6.97
CA GLU A 61 -5.02 0.33 7.83
C GLU A 61 -5.43 1.57 7.03
N ALA A 62 -4.80 1.82 5.88
CA ALA A 62 -5.22 2.86 4.95
C ALA A 62 -6.65 2.62 4.44
N ILE A 63 -6.98 1.37 4.06
CA ILE A 63 -8.33 0.98 3.63
C ILE A 63 -9.34 1.19 4.77
N ILE A 64 -9.05 0.71 5.99
CA ILE A 64 -9.95 0.86 7.14
C ILE A 64 -10.22 2.34 7.43
N THR A 65 -9.16 3.17 7.48
CA THR A 65 -9.27 4.59 7.79
C THR A 65 -10.22 5.28 6.83
N ALA A 66 -10.10 5.01 5.54
CA ALA A 66 -10.91 5.71 4.57
C ALA A 66 -12.31 5.08 4.37
N LEU A 67 -12.50 3.79 4.71
CA LEU A 67 -13.84 3.23 4.94
C LEU A 67 -14.54 3.86 6.15
N GLN A 68 -13.82 4.18 7.23
CA GLN A 68 -14.38 4.88 8.39
C GLN A 68 -14.83 6.30 8.03
N VAL A 69 -14.04 7.03 7.24
CA VAL A 69 -14.45 8.36 6.71
C VAL A 69 -15.71 8.24 5.84
N THR A 70 -15.76 7.22 4.99
CA THR A 70 -16.94 6.94 4.15
C THR A 70 -18.16 6.59 5.01
N ALA A 71 -18.00 5.77 6.05
CA ALA A 71 -19.06 5.42 6.99
C ALA A 71 -19.58 6.64 7.77
N ALA A 72 -18.68 7.51 8.23
CA ALA A 72 -19.06 8.75 8.91
C ALA A 72 -19.86 9.69 8.00
N SER A 73 -19.48 9.77 6.72
CA SER A 73 -20.21 10.56 5.72
C SER A 73 -21.57 9.95 5.40
N ALA A 74 -21.64 8.62 5.30
CA ALA A 74 -22.87 7.88 5.05
C ALA A 74 -23.84 7.87 6.25
N ALA A 75 -23.34 7.99 7.47
CA ALA A 75 -24.20 8.11 8.66
C ALA A 75 -25.03 9.42 8.66
N GLY A 76 -24.56 10.46 7.97
CA GLY A 76 -25.30 11.72 7.81
C GLY A 76 -26.25 11.75 6.63
N CYS A 77 -26.06 10.88 5.64
CA CYS A 77 -26.82 10.82 4.40
C CYS A 77 -27.11 9.36 4.09
N ASP A 78 -28.36 8.90 4.23
CA ASP A 78 -28.88 7.52 4.06
C ASP A 78 -28.67 6.88 2.64
N ASN A 79 -27.63 7.27 1.91
CA ASN A 79 -27.39 6.97 0.52
C ASN A 79 -26.20 6.03 0.28
N ILE A 80 -26.25 5.38 -0.89
CA ILE A 80 -25.15 4.60 -1.50
C ILE A 80 -23.89 5.46 -1.53
N THR A 81 -22.81 4.97 -0.94
CA THR A 81 -21.56 5.73 -0.79
C THR A 81 -20.43 5.00 -1.52
N GLU A 82 -19.70 5.74 -2.35
CA GLU A 82 -18.48 5.27 -2.99
C GLU A 82 -17.29 5.61 -2.09
N TYR A 83 -16.41 4.63 -1.91
CA TYR A 83 -15.12 4.84 -1.28
C TYR A 83 -14.02 4.88 -2.35
N SER A 84 -13.17 5.89 -2.25
CA SER A 84 -12.01 6.13 -3.11
C SER A 84 -10.75 6.25 -2.25
N LEU A 85 -9.77 5.36 -2.44
CA LEU A 85 -8.40 5.54 -1.93
C LEU A 85 -7.52 6.08 -3.04
N ASP A 86 -6.76 7.14 -2.78
CA ASP A 86 -5.74 7.68 -3.68
C ASP A 86 -4.42 7.83 -2.92
N ASP A 87 -3.45 6.97 -3.24
CA ASP A 87 -2.11 6.95 -2.63
C ASP A 87 -1.06 7.63 -3.53
N GLY A 88 -1.51 8.43 -4.52
CA GLY A 88 -0.66 9.11 -5.50
C GLY A 88 -0.06 8.20 -6.59
N GLN A 89 0.09 6.90 -6.31
CA GLN A 89 0.49 5.87 -7.28
C GLN A 89 -0.67 4.95 -7.67
N SER A 90 -1.63 4.74 -6.76
CA SER A 90 -2.70 3.76 -6.94
C SER A 90 -4.05 4.31 -6.52
N LYS A 91 -5.09 3.98 -7.31
CA LYS A 91 -6.48 4.34 -7.03
C LYS A 91 -7.35 3.11 -6.86
N ILE A 92 -8.05 3.02 -5.73
CA ILE A 92 -9.02 1.94 -5.46
C ILE A 92 -10.41 2.57 -5.41
N ARG A 93 -11.36 1.99 -6.14
CA ARG A 93 -12.77 2.40 -6.09
C ARG A 93 -13.64 1.22 -5.73
N THR A 94 -14.51 1.39 -4.74
CA THR A 94 -15.50 0.38 -4.37
C THR A 94 -16.78 1.06 -3.93
N VAL A 95 -17.91 0.58 -4.44
CA VAL A 95 -19.23 1.14 -4.15
C VAL A 95 -19.91 0.25 -3.11
N TYR A 96 -20.39 0.86 -2.03
CA TYR A 96 -21.17 0.18 -0.98
C TYR A 96 -22.61 0.69 -0.97
N ARG A 97 -23.56 -0.21 -0.77
CA ARG A 97 -24.99 0.13 -0.84
C ARG A 97 -25.54 0.76 0.46
N GLY A 98 -24.79 0.72 1.56
CA GLY A 98 -25.20 1.32 2.82
C GLY A 98 -24.21 1.08 3.96
N VAL A 99 -24.45 1.78 5.08
CA VAL A 99 -23.56 1.81 6.25
C VAL A 99 -23.29 0.42 6.83
N SER A 100 -24.31 -0.45 6.86
CA SER A 100 -24.17 -1.82 7.38
C SER A 100 -23.14 -2.66 6.61
N GLN A 101 -23.08 -2.50 5.29
CA GLN A 101 -22.09 -3.19 4.45
C GLN A 101 -20.69 -2.64 4.65
N ILE A 102 -20.57 -1.32 4.91
CA ILE A 102 -19.29 -0.68 5.21
C ILE A 102 -18.75 -1.20 6.54
N ILE A 103 -19.59 -1.24 7.59
CA ILE A 103 -19.21 -1.76 8.91
C ILE A 103 -18.82 -3.25 8.82
N ALA A 104 -19.59 -4.06 8.10
CA ALA A 104 -19.24 -5.47 7.89
C ALA A 104 -17.89 -5.62 7.19
N SER A 105 -17.59 -4.75 6.22
CA SER A 105 -16.30 -4.74 5.52
C SER A 105 -15.15 -4.34 6.46
N ILE A 106 -15.32 -3.30 7.27
CA ILE A 106 -14.34 -2.87 8.29
C ILE A 106 -14.00 -4.05 9.22
N ASN A 107 -15.01 -4.72 9.77
CA ASN A 107 -14.81 -5.87 10.67
C ASN A 107 -14.05 -7.02 10.00
N ASN A 108 -14.28 -7.26 8.71
CA ASN A 108 -13.55 -8.28 7.96
C ASN A 108 -12.09 -7.87 7.73
N PHE A 109 -11.82 -6.59 7.44
CA PHE A 109 -10.46 -6.07 7.31
C PHE A 109 -9.70 -6.06 8.64
N GLU A 110 -10.35 -5.78 9.77
CA GLU A 110 -9.72 -5.88 11.09
C GLU A 110 -9.30 -7.31 11.43
N LYS A 111 -10.16 -8.30 11.13
CA LYS A 111 -9.80 -9.73 11.27
C LYS A 111 -8.59 -10.07 10.41
N LEU A 112 -8.56 -9.57 9.17
CA LEU A 112 -7.44 -9.77 8.25
C LEU A 112 -6.15 -9.13 8.78
N LYS A 113 -6.24 -7.90 9.30
CA LYS A 113 -5.12 -7.19 9.95
C LYS A 113 -4.57 -8.00 11.11
N GLN A 114 -5.44 -8.48 11.99
CA GLN A 114 -5.04 -9.28 13.15
C GLN A 114 -4.36 -10.58 12.72
N MET A 115 -4.82 -11.22 11.64
CA MET A 115 -4.14 -12.39 11.07
C MET A 115 -2.71 -12.05 10.64
N TYR A 116 -2.47 -10.92 9.97
CA TYR A 116 -1.12 -10.51 9.57
C TYR A 116 -0.23 -10.13 10.76
N ILE A 117 -0.77 -9.44 11.77
CA ILE A 117 -0.06 -9.15 13.02
C ILE A 117 0.34 -10.45 13.72
N ASN A 118 -0.57 -11.42 13.80
CA ASN A 118 -0.29 -12.73 14.39
C ASN A 118 0.77 -13.51 13.60
N LYS A 119 0.83 -13.33 12.27
CA LYS A 119 1.91 -13.90 11.44
C LYS A 119 3.24 -13.23 11.71
N LEU A 120 3.26 -11.91 11.84
CA LEU A 120 4.47 -11.12 12.11
C LEU A 120 5.08 -11.47 13.47
N ASN A 121 4.25 -11.54 14.51
CA ASN A 121 4.69 -11.81 15.88
C ASN A 121 5.07 -13.28 16.13
N GLY A 122 4.82 -14.17 15.16
CA GLY A 122 4.98 -15.61 15.34
C GLY A 122 3.94 -16.15 16.31
N ARG A 123 2.87 -16.77 15.80
CA ARG A 123 1.82 -17.36 16.64
C ARG A 123 2.41 -18.52 17.46
N VAL A 124 2.79 -18.27 18.70
CA VAL A 124 3.17 -19.30 19.67
C VAL A 124 1.91 -19.76 20.39
N VAL A 125 1.42 -20.94 20.04
CA VAL A 125 0.38 -21.61 20.83
C VAL A 125 1.06 -22.24 22.04
N ARG A 126 0.91 -21.62 23.20
CA ARG A 126 1.33 -22.25 24.46
C ARG A 126 0.24 -23.21 24.90
N LEU A 127 0.57 -24.49 24.98
CA LEU A 127 -0.28 -25.45 25.70
C LEU A 127 -0.13 -25.12 27.20
N VAL A 128 -1.23 -24.72 27.82
CA VAL A 128 -1.30 -24.46 29.26
C VAL A 128 -2.25 -25.47 29.87
N ASP A 129 -1.85 -26.10 30.97
CA ASP A 129 -2.72 -27.04 31.68
C ASP A 129 -3.98 -26.31 32.18
N SER A 130 -5.12 -26.98 32.05
CA SER A 130 -6.44 -26.54 32.52
C SER A 130 -6.43 -26.01 33.97
N LYS A 131 -5.59 -26.60 34.83
CA LYS A 131 -5.45 -26.23 36.25
C LYS A 131 -4.78 -24.86 36.46
N SER A 132 -4.12 -24.30 35.45
CA SER A 132 -3.49 -22.97 35.53
C SER A 132 -4.44 -21.83 35.20
N PHE A 133 -5.65 -22.11 34.69
CA PHE A 133 -6.69 -21.10 34.57
C PHE A 133 -7.35 -20.96 35.95
N ILE A 134 -6.89 -19.99 36.72
CA ILE A 134 -7.52 -19.61 37.99
C ILE A 134 -8.89 -19.03 37.64
N HIS A 135 -9.94 -19.76 38.01
CA HIS A 135 -11.33 -19.31 37.95
C HIS A 135 -11.77 -18.73 39.30
#